data_AF-A0A1S0TT27-F1
#
_entry.id   AF-A0A1S0TT27-F1
#
_cell.length_a   1.000
_cell.length_b   1.000
_cell.length_c   1.000
_cell.angle_alpha   90.00
_cell.angle_beta   90.00
_cell.angle_gamma   90.00
#
_symmetry.space_group_name_H-M   'P 1'
#
loop_
_entity.id
_entity.type
_entity.pdbx_description
1 polymer ?
#
loop_
_entity_poly.entity_id
_entity_poly.type
_entity_poly.pdbx_seq_one_letter_code
_entity_poly.pdbx_strand_id
1 'polypeptide(L)'
;MRDEYGHDYSDKVKAYTTDIQRKIVAKDPTWVIDAYYEAIVAKRPKLLYRVGWDALFLFYSYSFLPLRLQLYFMQFLMQLHGAPLPAITTKNARPAIPKWKSKDN
;
A
#
# COMPACT_ATOMS: atom_id res chain seq x y z
N MET A 1 21.24 -7.47 8.61
CA MET A 1 20.79 -6.12 8.21
C MET A 1 21.24 -5.71 6.81
N ARG A 2 22.55 -5.61 6.48
CA ARG A 2 22.99 -5.19 5.14
C ARG A 2 22.64 -6.16 4.00
N ASP A 3 22.62 -7.46 4.28
CA ASP A 3 22.31 -8.47 3.26
C ASP A 3 20.80 -8.68 3.05
N GLU A 4 19.95 -8.15 3.95
CA GLU A 4 18.50 -8.39 3.98
C GLU A 4 17.72 -7.37 3.13
N TYR A 5 18.22 -6.13 3.10
CA TYR A 5 17.80 -5.07 2.17
C TYR A 5 18.92 -4.77 1.17
N GLY A 6 19.69 -5.80 0.81
CA GLY A 6 20.83 -5.68 -0.11
C GLY A 6 20.40 -5.27 -1.52
N HIS A 7 21.40 -5.12 -2.39
CA HIS A 7 21.22 -4.61 -3.76
C HIS A 7 20.14 -5.38 -4.55
N ASP A 8 20.08 -6.70 -4.38
CA ASP A 8 19.10 -7.58 -5.04
C ASP A 8 17.63 -7.26 -4.64
N TYR A 9 17.38 -6.90 -3.38
CA TYR A 9 16.03 -6.48 -2.95
C TYR A 9 15.67 -5.11 -3.54
N SER A 10 16.61 -4.17 -3.57
CA SER A 10 16.35 -2.85 -4.14
C SER A 10 16.03 -2.89 -5.63
N ASP A 11 16.71 -3.76 -6.39
CA ASP A 11 16.48 -3.90 -7.82
C ASP A 11 15.11 -4.53 -8.12
N LYS A 12 14.71 -5.54 -7.31
CA LYS A 12 13.37 -6.16 -7.39
C LYS A 12 12.26 -5.17 -7.04
N VAL A 13 12.43 -4.39 -5.97
CA VAL A 13 11.46 -3.36 -5.58
C VAL A 13 11.35 -2.29 -6.65
N LYS A 14 12.46 -1.88 -7.26
CA LYS A 14 12.46 -0.89 -8.33
C LYS A 14 11.67 -1.37 -9.55
N ALA A 15 11.93 -2.59 -10.02
CA ALA A 15 11.20 -3.18 -11.14
C ALA A 15 9.69 -3.28 -10.84
N TYR A 16 9.35 -3.84 -9.68
CA TYR A 16 7.97 -3.96 -9.22
C TYR A 16 7.23 -2.60 -9.12
N THR A 17 7.91 -1.59 -8.58
CA THR A 17 7.35 -0.24 -8.46
C THR A 17 7.08 0.37 -9.83
N THR A 18 8.01 0.20 -10.79
CA THR A 18 7.80 0.70 -12.15
C THR A 18 6.65 0.01 -12.88
N ASP A 19 6.45 -1.30 -12.67
CA ASP A 19 5.34 -2.03 -13.28
C ASP A 19 3.99 -1.62 -12.68
N ILE A 20 3.92 -1.47 -11.36
CA ILE A 20 2.72 -0.94 -10.70
C ILE A 20 2.43 0.48 -11.16
N GLN A 21 3.44 1.34 -11.19
CA GLN A 21 3.28 2.72 -11.62
C GLN A 21 2.71 2.77 -13.04
N ARG A 22 3.21 1.95 -13.97
CA ARG A 22 2.65 1.84 -15.32
C ARG A 22 1.20 1.35 -15.35
N LYS A 23 0.81 0.47 -14.42
CA LYS A 23 -0.54 -0.10 -14.36
C LYS A 23 -1.56 0.83 -13.69
N ILE A 24 -1.14 1.60 -12.70
CA ILE A 24 -2.00 2.49 -11.90
C ILE A 24 -2.06 3.90 -12.49
N VAL A 25 -0.96 4.43 -13.02
CA VAL A 25 -0.92 5.78 -13.58
C VAL A 25 -1.82 5.81 -14.81
N ALA A 26 -2.93 6.53 -14.69
CA ALA A 26 -3.79 6.84 -15.82
C ALA A 26 -2.98 7.55 -16.90
N LYS A 27 -3.15 7.10 -18.15
CA LYS A 27 -2.43 7.67 -19.30
C LYS A 27 -2.81 9.13 -19.54
N ASP A 28 -4.03 9.52 -19.16
CA ASP A 28 -4.59 10.86 -19.35
C ASP A 28 -4.84 11.54 -18.00
N PRO A 29 -4.11 12.61 -17.65
CA PRO A 29 -4.30 13.38 -16.41
C PRO A 29 -5.46 14.38 -16.49
N THR A 30 -6.26 14.37 -17.56
CA THR A 30 -7.30 15.37 -17.85
C THR A 30 -8.28 15.57 -16.69
N TRP A 31 -8.71 14.50 -16.04
CA TRP A 31 -9.60 14.56 -14.87
C TRP A 31 -9.01 15.32 -13.70
N VAL A 32 -7.70 15.18 -13.49
CA VAL A 32 -6.99 15.90 -12.43
C VAL A 32 -6.91 17.38 -12.81
N ILE A 33 -6.54 17.68 -14.05
CA ILE A 33 -6.43 19.05 -14.56
C ILE A 33 -7.77 19.79 -14.47
N ASP A 34 -8.86 19.15 -14.91
CA ASP A 34 -10.20 19.71 -14.90
C ASP A 34 -10.68 20.01 -13.48
N ALA A 35 -10.48 19.07 -12.55
CA ALA A 35 -10.81 19.28 -11.15
C ALA A 35 -10.03 20.44 -10.52
N TYR A 36 -8.74 20.58 -10.84
CA TYR A 36 -7.94 21.74 -10.37
C TYR A 36 -8.40 23.05 -11.00
N TYR A 37 -8.74 23.04 -12.29
CA TYR A 37 -9.28 24.21 -12.98
C TYR A 37 -10.58 24.68 -12.34
N GLU A 38 -11.52 23.76 -12.08
CA GLU A 38 -12.77 24.04 -11.38
C GLU A 38 -12.52 24.65 -9.99
N ALA A 39 -11.55 24.12 -9.23
CA ALA A 39 -11.22 24.63 -7.90
C ALA A 39 -10.76 26.09 -7.90
N ILE A 40 -10.01 26.49 -8.94
CA ILE A 40 -9.46 27.85 -9.07
C ILE A 40 -10.53 28.83 -9.57
N VAL A 41 -11.37 28.41 -10.52
CA VAL A 41 -12.39 29.28 -11.15
C VAL A 41 -13.65 29.41 -10.28
N ALA A 42 -13.87 28.52 -9.31
CA ALA A 42 -15.03 28.54 -8.44
C ALA A 42 -15.22 29.88 -7.71
N LYS A 43 -16.44 30.44 -7.80
CA LYS A 43 -16.82 31.70 -7.13
C LYS A 43 -16.63 31.68 -5.60
N ARG A 44 -16.65 30.50 -4.97
CA ARG A 44 -16.35 30.28 -3.54
C ARG A 44 -15.47 29.03 -3.37
N PRO A 45 -14.14 29.18 -3.46
CA PRO A 45 -13.24 28.03 -3.35
C PRO A 45 -13.29 27.42 -1.96
N LYS A 46 -13.32 26.09 -1.88
CA LYS A 46 -13.18 25.37 -0.62
C LYS A 46 -11.70 25.29 -0.24
N LEU A 47 -11.38 25.60 1.01
CA LEU A 47 -9.99 25.57 1.52
C LEU A 47 -9.33 24.18 1.39
N LEU A 48 -10.13 23.12 1.48
CA LEU A 48 -9.68 21.73 1.39
C LEU A 48 -10.29 21.05 0.18
N TYR A 49 -9.95 21.51 -1.02
CA TYR A 49 -10.35 20.84 -2.25
C TYR A 49 -9.60 19.51 -2.37
N ARG A 50 -10.32 18.39 -2.23
CA ARG A 50 -9.78 17.03 -2.40
C ARG A 50 -10.23 16.52 -3.76
N VAL A 51 -9.27 16.36 -4.66
CA VAL A 51 -9.49 15.82 -6.00
C VAL A 51 -9.47 14.30 -5.92
N GLY A 52 -10.47 13.66 -6.49
CA GLY A 52 -10.50 12.20 -6.68
C GLY A 52 -11.44 11.46 -5.73
N TRP A 53 -12.15 10.47 -6.30
CA TRP A 53 -13.02 9.56 -5.56
C TRP A 53 -12.21 8.60 -4.68
N ASP A 54 -10.99 8.27 -5.11
CA ASP A 54 -10.01 7.49 -4.34
C ASP A 54 -9.62 8.17 -3.03
N ALA A 55 -9.38 9.49 -3.05
CA ALA A 55 -9.05 10.26 -1.86
C ALA A 55 -10.23 10.32 -0.87
N LEU A 56 -11.47 10.38 -1.36
CA LEU A 56 -12.65 10.36 -0.50
C LEU A 56 -12.97 8.97 0.05
N PHE A 57 -12.91 7.92 -0.75
CA PHE A 57 -13.38 6.60 -0.35
C PHE A 57 -12.28 5.71 0.23
N LEU A 58 -11.07 5.70 -0.34
CA LEU A 58 -9.99 4.85 0.12
C LEU A 58 -9.23 5.51 1.27
N PHE A 59 -8.79 6.75 1.08
CA PHE A 59 -7.90 7.40 2.04
C PHE A 59 -8.62 7.76 3.34
N TYR A 60 -9.86 8.27 3.24
CA TYR A 60 -10.65 8.64 4.41
C TYR A 60 -11.06 7.41 5.23
N SER A 61 -11.57 6.37 4.57
CA SER A 61 -11.93 5.11 5.24
C SER A 61 -10.71 4.51 5.92
N TYR A 62 -9.59 4.37 5.22
CA TYR A 62 -8.35 3.81 5.77
C TYR A 62 -7.82 4.60 6.98
N SER A 63 -7.95 5.94 6.97
CA SER A 63 -7.53 6.78 8.10
C SER A 63 -8.40 6.60 9.35
N PHE A 64 -9.65 6.16 9.18
CA PHE A 64 -10.55 5.87 10.30
C PHE A 64 -10.33 4.47 10.89
N LEU A 65 -9.66 3.56 10.16
CA LEU A 65 -9.43 2.19 10.62
C LEU A 65 -8.41 2.15 11.78
N PRO A 66 -8.61 1.25 12.77
CA PRO A 66 -7.62 1.02 13.82
C PRO A 66 -6.35 0.36 13.26
N LEU A 67 -5.21 0.64 13.89
CA LEU A 67 -3.87 0.25 13.42
C LEU A 67 -3.74 -1.23 13.02
N ARG A 68 -4.36 -2.14 13.78
CA ARG A 68 -4.31 -3.59 13.48
C ARG A 68 -5.04 -3.93 12.19
N LEU A 69 -6.21 -3.33 11.96
CA LEU A 69 -6.99 -3.56 10.76
C LEU A 69 -6.31 -2.94 9.55
N GLN A 70 -5.70 -1.77 9.75
CA GLN A 70 -4.85 -1.12 8.76
C GLN A 70 -3.70 -2.02 8.29
N LEU A 71 -3.01 -2.68 9.23
CA LEU A 71 -1.95 -3.65 8.96
C LEU A 71 -2.46 -4.86 8.16
N TYR A 72 -3.60 -5.44 8.55
CA TYR A 72 -4.21 -6.55 7.79
C TYR A 72 -4.58 -6.13 6.36
N PHE A 73 -5.13 -4.92 6.20
CA PHE A 73 -5.51 -4.39 4.89
C PHE A 73 -4.27 -4.21 4.00
N MET A 74 -3.18 -3.66 4.55
CA MET A 74 -1.91 -3.53 3.83
C MET A 74 -1.27 -4.87 3.48
N GLN A 75 -1.31 -5.84 4.40
CA GLN A 75 -0.80 -7.19 4.14
C GLN A 75 -1.60 -7.89 3.03
N PHE A 76 -2.92 -7.72 3.04
CA PHE A 76 -3.80 -8.22 1.99
C PHE A 76 -3.50 -7.58 0.62
N LEU A 77 -3.35 -6.25 0.57
CA LEU A 77 -2.98 -5.53 -0.65
C LEU A 77 -1.59 -5.97 -1.17
N MET A 78 -0.61 -6.13 -0.29
CA MET A 78 0.71 -6.64 -0.68
C MET A 78 0.64 -8.05 -1.27
N GLN A 79 -0.18 -8.92 -0.70
CA GLN A 79 -0.36 -10.29 -1.19
C GLN A 79 -1.07 -10.33 -2.55
N LEU A 80 -2.08 -9.46 -2.76
CA LEU A 80 -2.77 -9.34 -4.03
C LEU A 80 -1.86 -8.86 -5.17
N HIS A 81 -1.00 -7.89 -4.88
CA HIS A 81 -0.13 -7.31 -5.89
C HIS A 81 1.18 -8.10 -6.09
N GLY A 82 1.45 -9.12 -5.27
CA GLY A 82 2.65 -9.93 -5.38
C GLY A 82 3.92 -9.18 -4.98
N ALA A 83 3.81 -8.29 -3.98
CA ALA A 83 4.92 -7.48 -3.53
C ALA A 83 6.10 -8.34 -3.06
N PRO A 84 7.35 -7.97 -3.41
CA PRO A 84 8.52 -8.66 -2.89
C PRO A 84 8.58 -8.47 -1.37
N LEU A 85 8.36 -9.55 -0.62
CA LEU A 85 8.45 -9.55 0.84
C LEU A 85 9.92 -9.58 1.26
N PRO A 86 10.35 -8.72 2.21
CA PRO A 86 11.69 -8.81 2.75
C PRO A 86 11.82 -10.10 3.57
N ALA A 87 12.97 -10.76 3.48
CA ALA A 87 13.25 -12.08 4.08
C ALA A 87 13.04 -12.16 5.62
N ILE A 88 12.81 -11.03 6.29
CA ILE A 88 12.49 -10.93 7.71
C ILE A 88 11.05 -11.36 8.01
N THR A 89 10.10 -11.12 7.10
CA THR A 89 8.69 -11.49 7.32
C THR A 89 8.46 -13.00 7.31
N THR A 90 9.30 -13.75 6.59
CA THR A 90 9.26 -15.23 6.57
C THR A 90 9.94 -15.85 7.79
N LYS A 91 11.01 -15.25 8.34
CA LYS A 91 11.70 -15.74 9.54
C LYS A 91 10.88 -15.62 10.84
N ASN A 92 9.98 -14.65 10.93
CA ASN A 92 9.16 -14.42 12.13
C ASN A 92 7.81 -15.16 12.12
N ALA A 93 7.55 -16.03 11.13
CA ALA A 93 6.46 -16.99 11.24
C ALA A 93 6.76 -17.85 12.48
N ARG A 94 5.94 -17.68 13.54
CA ARG A 94 6.08 -18.40 14.82
C ARG A 94 6.52 -19.83 14.54
N PRO A 95 7.64 -20.32 15.09
CA PRO A 95 7.97 -21.73 14.94
C PRO A 95 6.76 -22.50 15.44
N ALA A 96 6.15 -23.29 14.56
CA ALA A 96 5.04 -24.15 14.91
C ALA A 96 5.45 -24.88 16.20
N ILE A 97 4.62 -24.80 17.24
CA ILE A 97 4.89 -25.45 18.52
C ILE A 97 5.25 -26.90 18.18
N PRO A 98 6.48 -27.35 18.48
CA PRO A 98 6.94 -28.64 18.01
C PRO A 98 6.05 -29.73 18.61
N LYS A 99 5.62 -30.68 17.77
CA LYS A 99 4.61 -31.72 18.08
C LYS A 99 4.86 -32.52 19.36
N TRP A 100 6.08 -32.51 19.90
CA TRP A 100 6.41 -33.16 21.17
C TRP A 100 5.73 -32.51 22.38
N LYS A 101 5.33 -31.23 22.31
CA LYS A 101 4.72 -30.50 23.44
C LYS A 101 3.19 -30.63 23.53
N SER A 102 2.57 -31.46 22.69
CA SER A 102 1.10 -31.64 22.64
C SER A 102 0.63 -32.98 23.23
N LYS A 103 1.54 -33.82 23.73
CA LYS A 103 1.21 -35.17 24.21
C LYS A 103 1.07 -35.28 25.73
N ASP A 104 1.23 -34.17 26.45
CA ASP A 104 1.33 -34.14 27.91
C ASP A 104 0.16 -33.35 28.54
N ASN A 105 -1.06 -33.58 28.06
CA ASN A 105 -2.30 -33.12 28.70
C ASN A 105 -3.38 -34.20 28.59
#